data_AF-A0A1G7IUE0-F1
#
_entry.id   AF-A0A1G7IUE0-F1
#
_cell.length_a   1.000
_cell.length_b   1.000
_cell.length_c   1.000
_cell.angle_alpha   90.00
_cell.angle_beta   90.00
_cell.angle_gamma   90.00
#
_symmetry.space_group_name_H-M   'P 1'
#
loop_
_entity.id
_entity.type
_entity.pdbx_description
1 polymer ?
#
loop_
_entity_poly.entity_id
_entity_poly.type
_entity_poly.pdbx_seq_one_letter_code
_entity_poly.pdbx_strand_id
1 'polypeptide(L)'
;MENRKILDALPDDLTTTYFSDSFFYKKGAMSTWIWNIAAENAIDELKIDILNKKVLPEEVEIEAVLAYLPRLKNIIDATLEKEKLPSECIQEAVFHIKVFQEDPHLKCTAILTDNTGRKHIGNKFSYNVYEAHFKHFNLKSDTDMDWASEGENQLNTSEWFGALLRYFASFGKKSFNSFYNQRELKKNAIIGNLFQIVLVVLFFYFLYQYSQS
;
A
#
# COMPACT_ATOMS: atom_id res chain seq x y z
N MET A 1 35.83 13.42 -13.63
CA MET A 1 35.13 14.41 -12.77
C MET A 1 33.61 14.25 -12.88
N GLU A 2 33.10 13.87 -14.04
CA GLU A 2 31.68 13.60 -14.33
C GLU A 2 31.12 12.38 -13.60
N ASN A 3 31.81 11.22 -13.64
CA ASN A 3 31.39 10.01 -12.91
C ASN A 3 31.20 10.27 -11.40
N ARG A 4 31.98 11.21 -10.82
CA ARG A 4 31.84 11.57 -9.40
C ARG A 4 30.51 12.25 -9.11
N LYS A 5 30.08 13.18 -9.97
CA LYS A 5 28.80 13.87 -9.80
C LYS A 5 27.62 12.89 -9.89
N ILE A 6 27.75 11.87 -10.73
CA ILE A 6 26.71 10.86 -10.90
C ILE A 6 26.63 9.94 -9.69
N LEU A 7 27.77 9.48 -9.17
CA LEU A 7 27.80 8.72 -7.91
C LEU A 7 27.33 9.55 -6.71
N ASP A 8 27.61 10.86 -6.69
CA ASP A 8 27.11 11.76 -5.66
C ASP A 8 25.59 12.02 -5.78
N ALA A 9 24.99 11.85 -6.97
CA ALA A 9 23.54 12.01 -7.21
C ALA A 9 22.73 10.72 -7.02
N LEU A 10 23.36 9.56 -7.25
CA LEU A 10 22.72 8.25 -7.16
C LEU A 10 21.96 7.98 -5.84
N PRO A 11 22.46 8.39 -4.65
CA PRO A 11 21.70 8.22 -3.40
C PRO A 11 20.31 8.89 -3.43
N ASP A 12 20.21 10.08 -4.04
CA ASP A 12 18.95 10.83 -4.15
C ASP A 12 18.00 10.18 -5.14
N ASP A 13 18.52 9.73 -6.28
CA ASP A 13 17.75 9.01 -7.29
C ASP A 13 17.16 7.72 -6.72
N LEU A 14 17.92 6.98 -5.93
CA LEU A 14 17.45 5.77 -5.25
C LEU A 14 16.35 6.10 -4.23
N THR A 15 16.56 7.14 -3.42
CA THR A 15 15.60 7.53 -2.37
C THR A 15 14.28 7.97 -3.01
N THR A 16 14.34 8.88 -3.98
CA THR A 16 13.16 9.41 -4.67
C THR A 16 12.42 8.31 -5.45
N THR A 17 13.15 7.39 -6.09
CA THR A 17 12.54 6.24 -6.77
C THR A 17 11.83 5.32 -5.79
N TYR A 18 12.48 4.94 -4.69
CA TYR A 18 11.92 3.99 -3.73
C TYR A 18 10.63 4.47 -3.09
N PHE A 19 10.53 5.77 -2.80
CA PHE A 19 9.34 6.37 -2.21
C PHE A 19 8.37 6.95 -3.25
N SER A 20 8.57 6.69 -4.55
CA SER A 20 7.66 7.15 -5.60
C SER A 20 6.47 6.21 -5.80
N ASP A 21 5.44 6.71 -6.50
CA ASP A 21 4.27 5.92 -6.91
C ASP A 21 4.63 4.72 -7.80
N SER A 22 5.80 4.73 -8.44
CA SER A 22 6.24 3.60 -9.26
C SER A 22 6.55 2.35 -8.43
N PHE A 23 6.83 2.52 -7.14
CA PHE A 23 7.16 1.47 -6.17
C PHE A 23 6.01 1.29 -5.16
N PHE A 24 4.77 1.44 -5.64
CA PHE A 24 3.57 1.21 -4.85
C PHE A 24 3.31 -0.28 -4.65
N TYR A 25 3.22 -0.74 -3.39
CA TYR A 25 2.95 -2.15 -3.08
C TYR A 25 1.51 -2.32 -2.61
N LYS A 26 0.73 -3.09 -3.38
CA LYS A 26 -0.68 -3.40 -3.12
C LYS A 26 -1.55 -2.17 -2.87
N LYS A 27 -1.74 -1.78 -1.60
CA LYS A 27 -2.63 -0.69 -1.15
C LYS A 27 -1.88 0.56 -0.69
N GLY A 28 -0.55 0.57 -0.65
CA GLY A 28 0.19 1.70 -0.08
C GLY A 28 1.55 1.99 -0.71
N ALA A 29 1.97 3.25 -0.60
CA ALA A 29 3.34 3.67 -0.90
C ALA A 29 4.33 3.09 0.12
N MET A 30 5.61 3.03 -0.23
CA MET A 30 6.65 2.52 0.68
C MET A 30 6.73 3.31 1.98
N SER A 31 6.49 4.62 1.96
CA SER A 31 6.45 5.43 3.17
C SER A 31 5.36 4.97 4.13
N THR A 32 4.19 4.65 3.60
CA THR A 32 3.04 4.17 4.38
C THR A 32 3.30 2.80 4.98
N TRP A 33 3.85 1.86 4.19
CA TRP A 33 4.22 0.52 4.68
C TRP A 33 5.24 0.59 5.80
N ILE A 34 6.32 1.34 5.59
CA ILE A 34 7.42 1.47 6.55
C ILE A 34 6.95 2.14 7.84
N TRP A 35 6.17 3.21 7.72
CA TRP A 35 5.68 3.91 8.90
C TRP A 35 4.73 3.04 9.73
N ASN A 36 3.78 2.34 9.11
CA ASN A 36 2.82 1.52 9.83
C ASN A 36 3.51 0.35 10.55
N ILE A 37 4.41 -0.39 9.88
CA ILE A 37 5.12 -1.49 10.54
C ILE A 37 6.03 -1.00 11.67
N ALA A 38 6.68 0.15 11.49
CA ALA A 38 7.52 0.74 12.52
C ALA A 38 6.69 1.24 13.72
N ALA A 39 5.53 1.85 13.48
CA ALA A 39 4.59 2.29 14.51
C ALA A 39 4.04 1.13 15.32
N GLU A 40 3.64 0.03 14.67
CA GLU A 40 3.15 -1.18 15.34
C GLU A 40 4.19 -1.80 16.29
N ASN A 41 5.48 -1.67 15.96
CA ASN A 41 6.59 -2.23 16.73
C ASN A 41 7.33 -1.19 17.61
N ALA A 42 6.83 0.05 17.70
CA ALA A 42 7.47 1.15 18.42
C ALA A 42 8.93 1.43 18.01
N ILE A 43 9.22 1.32 16.71
CA ILE A 43 10.54 1.58 16.11
C ILE A 43 10.58 3.00 15.55
N ASP A 44 11.58 3.78 15.95
CA ASP A 44 11.79 5.16 15.49
C ASP A 44 12.92 5.30 14.48
N GLU A 45 13.81 4.31 14.37
CA GLU A 45 14.91 4.29 13.42
C GLU A 45 15.11 2.89 12.81
N LEU A 46 15.30 2.85 11.48
CA LEU A 46 15.56 1.62 10.75
C LEU A 46 16.53 1.83 9.59
N LYS A 47 17.12 0.74 9.13
CA LYS A 47 18.07 0.69 8.02
C LYS A 47 17.62 -0.33 6.99
N ILE A 48 17.68 0.05 5.72
CA ILE A 48 17.44 -0.88 4.61
C ILE A 48 18.74 -1.01 3.83
N ASP A 49 19.33 -2.21 3.86
CA ASP A 49 20.46 -2.58 3.02
C ASP A 49 19.95 -3.06 1.66
N ILE A 50 20.19 -2.24 0.63
CA ILE A 50 19.70 -2.45 -0.72
C ILE A 50 20.42 -3.63 -1.39
N LEU A 51 21.73 -3.76 -1.18
CA LEU A 51 22.56 -4.76 -1.86
C LEU A 51 22.31 -6.15 -1.28
N ASN A 52 22.24 -6.24 0.04
CA ASN A 52 22.01 -7.48 0.77
C ASN A 52 20.53 -7.80 0.97
N LYS A 53 19.62 -6.90 0.56
CA LYS A 53 18.17 -7.03 0.68
C LYS A 53 17.72 -7.31 2.11
N LYS A 54 18.32 -6.62 3.07
CA LYS A 54 18.10 -6.81 4.49
C LYS A 54 17.55 -5.55 5.12
N VAL A 55 16.64 -5.69 6.07
CA VAL A 55 16.13 -4.56 6.86
C VAL A 55 16.49 -4.78 8.32
N LEU A 56 16.89 -3.70 8.98
CA LEU A 56 17.16 -3.68 10.41
C LEU A 56 16.34 -2.58 11.08
N PRO A 57 15.62 -2.86 12.17
CA PRO A 57 15.56 -4.15 12.85
C PRO A 57 14.66 -5.16 12.10
N GLU A 58 14.72 -6.45 12.43
CA GLU A 58 14.11 -7.54 11.64
C GLU A 58 12.57 -7.49 11.65
N GLU A 59 11.99 -6.87 12.67
CA GLU A 59 10.55 -6.70 12.86
C GLU A 59 9.89 -5.86 11.75
N VAL A 60 10.67 -5.00 11.08
CA VAL A 60 10.20 -4.21 9.93
C VAL A 60 10.52 -4.86 8.58
N GLU A 61 11.16 -6.03 8.58
CA GLU A 61 11.50 -6.80 7.38
C GLU A 61 10.27 -7.57 6.86
N ILE A 62 9.34 -6.83 6.26
CA ILE A 62 8.14 -7.40 5.64
C ILE A 62 8.27 -7.43 4.11
N GLU A 63 7.48 -8.32 3.46
CA GLU A 63 7.49 -8.50 2.00
C GLU A 63 7.32 -7.18 1.24
N ALA A 64 6.46 -6.28 1.72
CA ALA A 64 6.22 -4.98 1.11
C ALA A 64 7.50 -4.12 1.04
N VAL A 65 8.28 -4.06 2.13
CA VAL A 65 9.51 -3.26 2.22
C VAL A 65 10.61 -3.87 1.34
N LEU A 66 10.67 -5.20 1.26
CA LEU A 66 11.65 -5.94 0.46
C LEU A 66 11.37 -5.94 -1.04
N ALA A 67 10.11 -5.78 -1.44
CA ALA A 67 9.62 -6.05 -2.81
C ALA A 67 10.45 -5.39 -3.91
N TYR A 68 10.95 -4.17 -3.67
CA TYR A 68 11.62 -3.37 -4.68
C TYR A 68 13.13 -3.23 -4.50
N LEU A 69 13.72 -3.82 -3.45
CA LEU A 69 15.18 -3.80 -3.26
C LEU A 69 15.95 -4.41 -4.44
N PRO A 70 15.50 -5.52 -5.07
CA PRO A 70 16.14 -6.02 -6.29
C PRO A 70 16.15 -5.00 -7.44
N ARG A 71 15.09 -4.20 -7.59
CA ARG A 71 15.02 -3.17 -8.64
C ARG A 71 15.95 -2.00 -8.34
N LEU A 72 16.05 -1.58 -7.08
CA LEU A 72 17.03 -0.55 -6.68
C LEU A 72 18.46 -1.01 -6.96
N LYS A 73 18.80 -2.26 -6.65
CA LYS A 73 20.10 -2.83 -7.01
C LYS A 73 20.35 -2.76 -8.52
N ASN A 74 19.36 -3.10 -9.34
CA ASN A 74 19.50 -2.98 -10.79
C ASN A 74 19.71 -1.54 -11.27
N ILE A 75 19.14 -0.54 -10.59
CA ILE A 75 19.39 0.88 -10.89
C ILE A 75 20.84 1.25 -10.58
N ILE A 76 21.40 0.74 -9.48
CA ILE A 76 22.82 0.91 -9.16
C ILE A 76 23.66 0.28 -10.27
N ASP A 77 23.43 -1.00 -10.58
CA ASP A 77 24.19 -1.75 -11.58
C ASP A 77 24.14 -1.07 -12.97
N ALA A 78 22.95 -0.63 -13.40
CA ALA A 78 22.76 0.06 -14.68
C ALA A 78 23.46 1.43 -14.71
N THR A 79 23.46 2.16 -13.60
CA THR A 79 24.19 3.43 -13.48
C THR A 79 25.70 3.19 -13.60
N LEU A 80 26.22 2.17 -12.91
CA LEU A 80 27.65 1.81 -12.98
C LEU A 80 28.05 1.39 -14.41
N GLU A 81 27.25 0.56 -15.07
CA GLU A 81 27.49 0.13 -16.45
C GLU A 81 27.52 1.32 -17.42
N LYS A 82 26.53 2.21 -17.33
CA LYS A 82 26.43 3.42 -18.16
C LYS A 82 27.67 4.31 -18.02
N GLU A 83 28.18 4.44 -16.80
CA GLU A 83 29.38 5.23 -16.49
C GLU A 83 30.69 4.46 -16.69
N LYS A 84 30.63 3.23 -17.22
CA LYS A 84 31.77 2.33 -17.45
C LYS A 84 32.58 2.07 -16.17
N LEU A 85 31.88 2.00 -15.04
CA LEU A 85 32.44 1.67 -13.74
C LEU A 85 32.32 0.16 -13.46
N PRO A 86 33.23 -0.42 -12.66
CA PRO A 86 33.11 -1.81 -12.22
C PRO A 86 31.82 -2.04 -11.41
N SER A 87 31.19 -3.21 -11.56
CA SER A 87 30.01 -3.57 -10.77
C SER A 87 30.27 -3.63 -9.26
N GLU A 88 31.51 -3.89 -8.85
CA GLU A 88 31.91 -3.89 -7.44
C GLU A 88 32.28 -2.50 -6.91
N CYS A 89 32.06 -1.44 -7.70
CA CYS A 89 32.41 -0.07 -7.31
C CYS A 89 31.66 0.35 -6.04
N ILE A 90 30.40 -0.07 -5.87
CA ILE A 90 29.61 0.21 -4.66
C ILE A 90 29.59 -1.05 -3.79
N GLN A 91 30.16 -0.94 -2.59
CA GLN A 91 30.26 -2.04 -1.63
C GLN A 91 29.11 -2.04 -0.62
N GLU A 92 28.56 -0.85 -0.32
CA GLU A 92 27.42 -0.70 0.58
C GLU A 92 26.41 0.29 -0.01
N ALA A 93 25.12 0.01 0.12
CA ALA A 93 24.06 0.95 -0.21
C ALA A 93 22.93 0.83 0.81
N VAL A 94 22.80 1.82 1.68
CA VAL A 94 21.92 1.76 2.85
C VAL A 94 21.00 2.99 2.89
N PHE A 95 19.71 2.76 3.08
CA PHE A 95 18.79 3.80 3.52
C PHE A 95 18.78 3.88 5.05
N HIS A 96 19.00 5.07 5.58
CA HIS A 96 18.78 5.39 6.98
C HIS A 96 17.45 6.11 7.11
N ILE A 97 16.50 5.49 7.81
CA ILE A 97 15.14 5.99 7.92
C ILE A 97 14.84 6.30 9.39
N LYS A 98 14.37 7.52 9.62
CA LYS A 98 13.83 7.96 10.90
C LYS A 98 12.32 8.11 10.78
N VAL A 99 11.58 7.45 11.66
CA VAL A 99 10.12 7.42 11.71
C VAL A 99 9.68 8.33 12.85
N PHE A 100 8.68 9.18 12.59
CA PHE A 100 8.10 10.07 13.60
C PHE A 100 6.72 9.52 13.97
N GLN A 101 6.56 9.11 15.22
CA GLN A 101 5.34 8.42 15.67
C GLN A 101 4.17 9.38 15.95
N GLU A 102 4.48 10.59 16.42
CA GLU A 102 3.48 11.61 16.78
C GLU A 102 2.93 12.39 15.57
N ASP A 103 3.73 12.45 14.50
CA ASP A 103 3.38 13.13 13.25
C ASP A 103 3.69 12.15 12.11
N PRO A 104 2.68 11.65 11.37
CA PRO A 104 2.80 10.51 10.47
C PRO A 104 3.65 10.84 9.24
N HIS A 105 4.95 10.89 9.44
CA HIS A 105 5.96 11.11 8.43
C HIS A 105 7.23 10.34 8.77
N LEU A 106 8.07 10.16 7.75
CA LEU A 106 9.40 9.62 7.91
C LEU A 106 10.42 10.46 7.15
N LYS A 107 11.68 10.37 7.56
CA LYS A 107 12.81 10.97 6.86
C LYS A 107 13.78 9.89 6.43
N CYS A 108 14.20 9.93 5.17
CA CYS A 108 15.17 9.00 4.62
C CYS A 108 16.44 9.74 4.19
N THR A 109 17.58 9.09 4.40
CA THR A 109 18.88 9.48 3.83
C THR A 109 19.56 8.24 3.29
N ALA A 110 19.87 8.24 1.99
CA ALA A 110 20.66 7.18 1.39
C ALA A 110 22.16 7.44 1.55
N ILE A 111 22.90 6.38 1.85
CA ILE A 111 24.36 6.41 1.96
C ILE A 111 24.91 5.24 1.14
N LEU A 112 25.74 5.56 0.15
CA LEU A 112 26.45 4.58 -0.65
C LEU A 112 27.94 4.64 -0.31
N THR A 113 28.57 3.52 -0.02
CA THR A 113 30.02 3.42 0.21
C THR A 113 30.68 2.77 -1.01
N ASP A 114 31.65 3.46 -1.61
CA ASP A 114 32.41 2.92 -2.73
C ASP A 114 33.55 1.99 -2.26
N ASN A 115 34.19 1.31 -3.21
CA ASN A 115 35.31 0.41 -2.96
C ASN A 115 36.59 1.09 -2.44
N THR A 116 36.64 2.43 -2.44
CA THR A 116 37.71 3.22 -1.82
C THR A 116 37.38 3.61 -0.37
N GLY A 117 36.18 3.26 0.10
CA GLY A 117 35.65 3.63 1.41
C GLY A 117 35.03 5.02 1.47
N ARG A 118 34.89 5.71 0.33
CA ARG A 118 34.24 7.03 0.27
C ARG A 118 32.73 6.86 0.36
N LYS A 119 32.10 7.74 1.14
CA LYS A 119 30.64 7.81 1.29
C LYS A 119 30.05 8.87 0.36
N HIS A 120 29.04 8.47 -0.40
CA HIS A 120 28.15 9.31 -1.18
C HIS A 120 26.84 9.42 -0.41
N ILE A 121 26.58 10.59 0.16
CA ILE A 121 25.46 10.83 1.06
C ILE A 121 24.42 11.67 0.34
N GLY A 122 23.20 11.14 0.24
CA GLY A 122 22.07 11.85 -0.32
C GLY A 122 21.52 12.93 0.60
N ASN A 123 20.62 13.73 0.05
CA ASN A 123 19.80 14.67 0.78
C ASN A 123 18.85 13.95 1.75
N LYS A 124 18.41 14.67 2.77
CA LYS A 124 17.42 14.19 3.72
C LYS A 124 16.02 14.48 3.20
N PHE A 125 15.38 13.46 2.62
CA PHE A 125 14.01 13.55 2.12
C PHE A 125 13.00 13.31 3.24
N SER A 126 11.86 13.99 3.17
CA SER A 126 10.74 13.82 4.10
C SER A 126 9.52 13.34 3.34
N TYR A 127 8.86 12.31 3.85
CA TYR A 127 7.70 11.70 3.23
C TYR A 127 6.56 11.64 4.23
N ASN A 128 5.43 12.23 3.86
CA ASN A 128 4.20 12.15 4.63
C ASN A 128 3.50 10.81 4.38
N VAL A 129 2.75 10.35 5.37
CA VAL A 129 2.00 9.10 5.34
C VAL A 129 0.52 9.44 5.25
N TYR A 130 -0.10 9.09 4.12
CA TYR A 130 -1.50 9.44 3.85
C TYR A 130 -2.50 8.52 4.57
N GLU A 131 -2.12 7.26 4.84
CA GLU A 131 -2.96 6.27 5.51
C GLU A 131 -2.24 5.70 6.74
N ALA A 132 -2.27 6.45 7.84
CA ALA A 132 -1.74 6.00 9.11
C ALA A 132 -2.64 4.95 9.76
N HIS A 133 -2.04 3.97 10.44
CA HIS A 133 -2.67 2.93 11.27
C HIS A 133 -3.37 1.77 10.55
N PHE A 134 -3.09 1.49 9.28
CA PHE A 134 -3.56 0.24 8.69
C PHE A 134 -2.68 -0.94 9.19
N LYS A 135 -3.31 -2.05 9.60
CA LYS A 135 -2.61 -3.21 10.17
C LYS A 135 -1.94 -4.07 9.09
N HIS A 136 -0.63 -4.28 9.17
CA HIS A 136 0.12 -5.11 8.21
C HIS A 136 -0.36 -6.58 8.12
N PHE A 137 -0.86 -7.14 9.24
CA PHE A 137 -1.38 -8.52 9.30
C PHE A 137 -2.72 -8.76 8.57
N ASN A 138 -3.43 -7.71 8.15
CA ASN A 138 -4.70 -7.84 7.41
C ASN A 138 -4.51 -8.01 5.89
N LEU A 139 -3.29 -8.19 5.41
CA LEU A 139 -2.98 -8.42 3.99
C LEU A 139 -3.47 -9.76 3.42
N LYS A 140 -4.11 -10.62 4.23
CA LYS A 140 -4.46 -12.00 3.86
C LYS A 140 -5.75 -12.14 3.06
N SER A 141 -6.22 -11.07 2.45
CA SER A 141 -7.50 -11.06 1.80
C SER A 141 -7.45 -10.18 0.55
N ASP A 142 -7.11 -10.82 -0.56
CA ASP A 142 -7.59 -10.41 -1.90
C ASP A 142 -9.14 -10.44 -2.00
N THR A 143 -9.84 -10.66 -0.88
CA THR A 143 -11.29 -10.71 -0.71
C THR A 143 -11.85 -9.89 0.45
N ASP A 144 -11.05 -9.17 1.25
CA ASP A 144 -11.65 -8.34 2.31
C ASP A 144 -12.05 -7.01 1.70
N MET A 145 -13.35 -6.92 1.45
CA MET A 145 -14.05 -5.64 1.45
C MET A 145 -13.64 -4.89 2.71
N ASP A 146 -12.93 -3.78 2.52
CA ASP A 146 -12.63 -2.83 3.57
C ASP A 146 -13.97 -2.31 4.11
N TRP A 147 -14.39 -2.82 5.27
CA TRP A 147 -15.54 -2.33 6.03
C TRP A 147 -15.16 -0.99 6.68
N ALA A 148 -15.06 0.09 5.89
CA ALA A 148 -14.85 1.43 6.39
C ALA A 148 -16.14 2.25 6.26
N SER A 149 -16.49 2.93 7.37
CA SER A 149 -17.67 3.76 7.68
C SER A 149 -19.07 3.13 7.64
N GLU A 150 -19.88 3.36 8.69
CA GLU A 150 -21.26 2.85 8.78
C GLU A 150 -22.14 3.32 7.61
N GLY A 151 -21.87 4.52 7.07
CA GLY A 151 -22.56 5.06 5.88
C GLY A 151 -22.17 4.35 4.58
N GLU A 152 -20.89 4.01 4.40
CA GLU A 152 -20.42 3.25 3.23
C GLU A 152 -20.76 1.76 3.35
N ASN A 153 -20.83 1.19 4.56
CA ASN A 153 -21.31 -0.17 4.82
C ASN A 153 -22.79 -0.34 4.43
N GLN A 154 -23.65 0.63 4.75
CA GLN A 154 -25.04 0.61 4.30
C GLN A 154 -25.12 0.72 2.77
N LEU A 155 -24.33 1.62 2.17
CA LEU A 155 -24.28 1.77 0.72
C LEU A 155 -23.84 0.46 0.04
N ASN A 156 -22.77 -0.16 0.53
CA ASN A 156 -22.17 -1.38 0.00
C ASN A 156 -23.09 -2.60 0.17
N THR A 157 -23.76 -2.71 1.32
CA THR A 157 -24.77 -3.76 1.57
C THR A 157 -25.93 -3.65 0.57
N SER A 158 -26.43 -2.43 0.34
CA SER A 158 -27.50 -2.18 -0.62
C SER A 158 -27.05 -2.38 -2.08
N GLU A 159 -25.81 -2.06 -2.42
CA GLU A 159 -25.23 -2.36 -3.73
C GLU A 159 -25.18 -3.86 -4.00
N TRP A 160 -24.82 -4.66 -2.99
CA TRP A 160 -24.75 -6.11 -3.12
C TRP A 160 -26.14 -6.75 -3.28
N PHE A 161 -27.11 -6.37 -2.43
CA PHE A 161 -28.49 -6.86 -2.54
C PHE A 161 -29.15 -6.47 -3.87
N GLY A 162 -28.91 -5.25 -4.35
CA GLY A 162 -29.45 -4.80 -5.63
C GLY A 162 -28.90 -5.59 -6.82
N ALA A 163 -27.59 -5.89 -6.83
CA ALA A 163 -26.99 -6.70 -7.88
C ALA A 163 -27.54 -8.13 -7.87
N LEU A 164 -27.69 -8.71 -6.68
CA LEU A 164 -28.22 -10.06 -6.46
C LEU A 164 -29.67 -10.18 -6.96
N LEU A 165 -30.54 -9.23 -6.61
CA LEU A 165 -31.93 -9.19 -7.06
C LEU A 165 -32.04 -9.07 -8.58
N ARG A 166 -31.24 -8.21 -9.20
CA ARG A 166 -31.24 -8.04 -10.66
C ARG A 166 -30.71 -9.29 -11.37
N TYR A 167 -29.70 -9.93 -10.80
CA TYR A 167 -29.18 -11.19 -11.30
C TYR A 167 -30.26 -12.29 -11.25
N PHE A 168 -30.94 -12.46 -10.12
CA PHE A 168 -32.04 -13.43 -10.00
C PHE A 168 -33.21 -13.11 -10.93
N ALA A 169 -33.59 -11.84 -11.06
CA ALA A 169 -34.62 -11.41 -12.02
C ALA A 169 -34.24 -11.69 -13.48
N SER A 170 -32.94 -11.83 -13.78
CA SER A 170 -32.46 -12.18 -15.12
C SER A 170 -32.48 -13.68 -15.43
N PHE A 171 -32.87 -14.54 -14.47
CA PHE A 171 -32.98 -16.00 -14.63
C PHE A 171 -31.77 -16.64 -15.35
N GLY A 172 -30.56 -16.21 -15.00
CA GLY A 172 -29.32 -16.76 -15.58
C GLY A 172 -29.00 -16.34 -17.02
N LYS A 173 -29.80 -15.45 -17.64
CA LYS A 173 -29.54 -14.94 -19.01
C LYS A 173 -28.31 -14.05 -19.10
N LYS A 174 -27.80 -13.56 -17.96
CA LYS A 174 -26.66 -12.65 -17.86
C LYS A 174 -25.78 -13.05 -16.68
N SER A 175 -24.47 -12.91 -16.82
CA SER A 175 -23.53 -13.20 -15.74
C SER A 175 -23.61 -12.15 -14.63
N PHE A 176 -23.32 -12.55 -13.39
CA PHE A 176 -23.34 -11.65 -12.22
C PHE A 176 -22.45 -10.42 -12.41
N ASN A 177 -21.27 -10.58 -13.03
CA ASN A 177 -20.33 -9.49 -13.34
C ASN A 177 -20.93 -8.42 -14.25
N SER A 178 -21.96 -8.73 -15.04
CA SER A 178 -22.66 -7.74 -15.85
C SER A 178 -23.52 -6.78 -15.01
N PHE A 179 -23.89 -7.18 -13.79
CA PHE A 179 -24.68 -6.40 -12.84
C PHE A 179 -23.81 -5.73 -11.77
N TYR A 180 -22.70 -6.37 -11.36
CA TYR A 180 -21.77 -5.83 -10.37
C TYR A 180 -20.56 -5.17 -11.05
N ASN A 181 -20.77 -3.97 -11.59
CA ASN A 181 -19.71 -3.14 -12.19
C ASN A 181 -19.85 -1.68 -11.73
N GLN A 182 -18.77 -0.90 -11.79
CA GLN A 182 -18.73 0.50 -11.32
C GLN A 182 -19.82 1.40 -11.92
N ARG A 183 -20.30 1.13 -13.15
CA ARG A 183 -21.36 1.92 -13.80
C ARG A 183 -22.75 1.61 -13.26
N GLU A 184 -22.95 0.42 -12.70
CA GLU A 184 -24.24 -0.09 -12.25
C GLU A 184 -24.42 -0.02 -10.72
N LEU A 185 -23.35 0.30 -9.96
CA LEU A 185 -23.39 0.41 -8.49
C LEU A 185 -24.52 1.31 -7.99
N LYS A 186 -24.67 2.53 -8.55
CA LYS A 186 -25.74 3.45 -8.16
C LYS A 186 -27.15 2.87 -8.34
N LYS A 187 -27.38 2.11 -9.41
CA LYS A 187 -28.67 1.46 -9.66
C LYS A 187 -28.91 0.31 -8.69
N ASN A 188 -27.85 -0.44 -8.38
CA ASN A 188 -27.92 -1.53 -7.42
C ASN A 188 -28.21 -1.00 -6.01
N ALA A 189 -27.53 0.07 -5.58
CA ALA A 189 -27.78 0.73 -4.29
C ALA A 189 -29.26 1.12 -4.10
N ILE A 190 -29.87 1.73 -5.13
CA ILE A 190 -31.29 2.13 -5.10
C ILE A 190 -32.20 0.90 -4.93
N ILE A 191 -31.94 -0.17 -5.69
CA ILE A 191 -32.76 -1.39 -5.65
C ILE A 191 -32.59 -2.12 -4.31
N GLY A 192 -31.37 -2.20 -3.78
CA GLY A 192 -31.10 -2.81 -2.48
C GLY A 192 -31.75 -2.04 -1.33
N ASN A 193 -31.68 -0.70 -1.34
CA ASN A 193 -32.36 0.13 -0.33
C ASN A 193 -33.87 -0.08 -0.36
N LEU A 194 -34.49 -0.12 -1.54
CA LEU A 194 -35.94 -0.37 -1.66
C LEU A 194 -36.31 -1.74 -1.09
N PHE A 195 -35.52 -2.76 -1.39
CA PHE A 195 -35.72 -4.11 -0.88
C PHE A 195 -35.60 -4.19 0.66
N GLN A 196 -34.62 -3.52 1.24
CA GLN A 196 -34.45 -3.47 2.70
C GLN A 196 -35.65 -2.82 3.39
N ILE A 197 -36.17 -1.70 2.85
CA ILE A 197 -37.37 -1.03 3.39
C ILE A 197 -38.56 -1.99 3.37
N VAL A 198 -38.75 -2.73 2.27
CA VAL A 198 -39.84 -3.72 2.15
C VAL A 198 -39.68 -4.84 3.19
N LEU A 199 -38.47 -5.37 3.40
CA LEU A 199 -38.22 -6.39 4.42
C LEU A 199 -38.53 -5.89 5.83
N VAL A 200 -38.15 -4.65 6.16
CA VAL A 200 -38.46 -4.05 7.47
C VAL A 200 -39.96 -3.93 7.67
N VAL A 201 -40.69 -3.44 6.67
CA VAL A 201 -42.16 -3.33 6.73
C VAL A 201 -42.82 -4.71 6.90
N LEU A 202 -42.38 -5.71 6.13
CA LEU A 202 -42.88 -7.07 6.25
C LEU A 202 -42.58 -7.68 7.61
N PHE A 203 -41.38 -7.46 8.14
CA PHE A 203 -41.00 -7.93 9.47
C PHE A 203 -41.91 -7.36 10.57
N PHE A 204 -42.17 -6.06 10.54
CA PHE A 204 -43.13 -5.44 11.48
C PHE A 204 -44.55 -5.95 11.29
N TYR A 205 -44.98 -6.18 10.04
CA TYR A 205 -46.28 -6.79 9.75
C TYR A 205 -46.41 -8.21 10.34
N PHE A 206 -45.37 -9.04 10.19
CA PHE A 206 -45.34 -10.38 10.77
C PHE A 206 -45.35 -10.36 12.31
N LEU A 207 -44.57 -9.47 12.93
CA LEU A 207 -44.59 -9.29 14.38
C LEU A 207 -45.97 -8.85 14.88
N TYR A 208 -46.64 -7.95 14.16
CA TYR A 208 -47.99 -7.53 14.48
C TYR A 208 -49.00 -8.68 14.41
N GLN A 209 -48.97 -9.48 13.34
CA GLN A 209 -49.82 -10.66 13.20
C GLN A 209 -49.56 -11.69 14.31
N TYR A 210 -48.29 -11.92 14.66
CA TYR A 210 -47.93 -12.83 15.73
C TYR A 210 -48.40 -12.34 17.10
N SER A 211 -48.36 -11.03 17.36
CA SER A 211 -48.85 -10.45 18.62
C SER A 211 -50.37 -10.50 18.79
N GLN A 212 -51.10 -10.67 17.68
CA GLN A 212 -52.57 -10.78 17.65
C GLN A 212 -53.05 -12.24 17.70
N SER A 213 -52.14 -13.21 17.55
CA SER A 213 -52.40 -14.65 17.65
C SER A 213 -52.14 -15.18 19.07
#